data_AF-A0A9W4EWW5-F1
#
_entry.id   AF-A0A9W4EWW5-F1
#
_cell.length_a   1.000
_cell.length_b   1.000
_cell.length_c   1.000
_cell.angle_alpha   90.00
_cell.angle_beta   90.00
_cell.angle_gamma   90.00
#
_symmetry.space_group_name_H-M   'P 1'
#
loop_
_entity.id
_entity.type
_entity.pdbx_description
1 polymer ?
#
loop_
_entity_poly.entity_id
_entity_poly.type
_entity_poly.pdbx_seq_one_letter_code
_entity_poly.pdbx_strand_id
1 'polypeptide(L)' 'MTPAFFQAIYPFLPFTYAISAIRETVGGMLWDIVTRDLLVLSAFVVVMIIAALLLKTPINKSSEKFVENAKGSKIIH' A
#
# COMPACT_ATOMS: atom_id res chain seq x y z
N MET A 1 2.92 13.68 -22.59
CA MET A 1 2.55 12.27 -22.87
C MET A 1 3.30 11.40 -21.88
N THR A 2 2.60 10.61 -21.06
CA THR A 2 3.24 9.67 -20.13
C THR A 2 3.85 8.50 -20.91
N PRO A 3 5.11 8.10 -20.62
CA PRO A 3 5.72 6.94 -21.27
C PRO A 3 4.92 5.64 -21.06
N ALA A 4 4.97 4.73 -22.03
CA ALA A 4 4.20 3.47 -22.00
C ALA A 4 4.43 2.64 -20.73
N PHE A 5 5.66 2.67 -20.20
CA PHE A 5 6.01 2.05 -18.92
C PHE A 5 5.10 2.49 -17.76
N PHE A 6 4.84 3.80 -17.62
CA PHE A 6 4.02 4.33 -16.53
C PHE A 6 2.54 4.02 -16.74
N GLN A 7 2.08 4.03 -17.99
CA GLN A 7 0.70 3.66 -18.33
C GLN A 7 0.39 2.20 -17.96
N ALA A 8 1.37 1.31 -18.15
CA ALA A 8 1.22 -0.09 -17.75
C ALA A 8 1.16 -0.27 -16.23
N ILE A 9 1.82 0.60 -15.45
CA ILE A 9 1.89 0.49 -13.98
C ILE A 9 0.68 1.12 -13.30
N TYR A 10 0.13 2.21 -13.83
CA TYR A 10 -0.95 2.95 -13.16
C TYR A 10 -2.15 2.09 -12.69
N PRO A 11 -2.64 1.09 -13.44
CA PRO A 11 -3.72 0.23 -12.98
C PRO A 11 -3.40 -0.60 -11.73
N PHE A 12 -2.12 -0.84 -11.46
CA PHE A 12 -1.67 -1.64 -10.31
C PHE A 12 -1.37 -0.78 -9.07
N LEU A 13 -1.51 0.54 -9.17
CA LEU A 13 -1.24 1.45 -8.07
C LEU A 13 -2.54 1.92 -7.42
N PRO A 14 -2.72 1.75 -6.09
CA PRO A 14 -3.90 2.26 -5.40
C PRO A 14 -4.01 3.79 -5.51
N PHE A 15 -2.87 4.49 -5.59
CA PHE A 15 -2.80 5.94 -5.72
C PHE A 15 -3.50 6.47 -6.98
N THR A 16 -3.51 5.70 -8.08
CA THR A 16 -4.21 6.08 -9.32
C THR A 16 -5.70 6.28 -9.07
N TYR A 17 -6.31 5.34 -8.33
CA TYR A 17 -7.73 5.37 -7.99
C TYR A 17 -8.04 6.46 -6.96
N ALA A 18 -7.14 6.70 -6.00
CA ALA A 18 -7.29 7.79 -5.02
C ALA A 18 -7.28 9.17 -5.70
N ILE A 19 -6.34 9.41 -6.61
CA ILE A 19 -6.26 10.68 -7.36
C ILE A 19 -7.50 10.85 -8.26
N SER A 20 -7.95 9.77 -8.88
CA SER A 20 -9.18 9.77 -9.69
C SER A 20 -10.40 10.16 -8.85
N ALA A 21 -10.60 9.55 -7.68
CA ALA A 21 -11.69 9.89 -6.77
C ALA A 21 -11.63 11.36 -6.31
N ILE A 22 -10.46 11.88 -5.93
CA ILE A 22 -10.28 13.30 -5.56
C ILE A 22 -10.56 14.23 -6.75
N ARG A 23 -10.20 13.81 -7.96
CA ARG A 23 -10.49 14.61 -9.16
C ARG A 23 -12.00 14.71 -9.41
N GLU A 24 -12.74 13.62 -9.23
CA GLU A 24 -14.21 13.61 -9.37
C GLU A 24 -14.89 14.50 -8.30
N THR A 25 -14.35 14.59 -7.08
CA THR A 25 -14.94 15.49 -6.05
C THR A 25 -14.74 16.98 -6.37
N VAL A 26 -13.69 17.34 -7.11
CA VAL A 26 -13.38 18.73 -7.49
C VAL A 26 -13.99 19.12 -8.85
N GLY A 27 -14.02 18.19 -9.80
CA GLY A 27 -14.47 18.43 -11.18
C GLY A 27 -15.96 18.23 -11.44
N GLY A 28 -16.69 17.67 -10.48
CA GLY A 28 -18.08 17.26 -10.63
C GLY A 28 -18.21 15.75 -10.43
N MET A 29 -19.03 15.34 -9.46
CA MET A 29 -19.01 13.97 -8.95
C MET A 29 -19.79 13.01 -9.85
N LEU A 30 -19.08 12.14 -10.58
CA LEU A 30 -19.67 10.95 -11.19
C LEU A 30 -19.64 9.80 -10.19
N TRP A 31 -20.81 9.51 -9.60
CA TRP A 31 -20.97 8.47 -8.59
C TRP A 31 -20.49 7.09 -9.05
N ASP A 32 -20.73 6.71 -10.31
CA ASP A 32 -20.27 5.42 -10.85
C ASP A 32 -18.74 5.27 -10.79
N ILE A 33 -18.00 6.33 -11.08
CA ILE A 33 -16.53 6.33 -11.07
C ILE A 33 -16.04 6.29 -9.63
N VAL A 34 -16.60 7.15 -8.76
CA VAL A 34 -16.23 7.24 -7.35
C VAL A 34 -16.46 5.91 -6.64
N THR A 35 -17.61 5.27 -6.84
CA THR A 35 -17.92 3.97 -6.22
C THR A 35 -16.97 2.89 -6.71
N ARG A 36 -16.64 2.84 -8.01
CA ARG A 36 -15.66 1.88 -8.54
C ARG A 36 -14.28 2.09 -7.93
N ASP A 37 -13.80 3.33 -7.89
CA ASP A 37 -12.47 3.65 -7.39
C ASP A 37 -12.36 3.35 -5.88
N LEU A 38 -13.42 3.62 -5.10
CA LEU A 38 -13.53 3.22 -3.69
C LEU A 38 -13.51 1.70 -3.48
N LEU A 39 -14.19 0.94 -4.35
CA LEU A 39 -14.20 -0.52 -4.25
C LEU A 39 -12.81 -1.09 -4.52
N VAL A 40 -12.13 -0.59 -5.56
CA VAL A 40 -10.75 -1.00 -5.88
C VAL A 40 -9.79 -0.65 -4.74
N LEU A 41 -9.87 0.57 -4.20
CA LEU A 41 -9.09 0.99 -3.04
C LEU A 41 -9.33 0.09 -1.82
N SER A 42 -10.58 -0.25 -1.56
CA SER A 42 -10.94 -1.16 -0.46
C SER A 42 -10.34 -2.55 -0.64
N ALA A 43 -10.34 -3.09 -1.86
CA ALA A 43 -9.68 -4.35 -2.18
C ALA A 43 -8.16 -4.29 -1.90
N PHE A 44 -7.49 -3.20 -2.28
CA PHE A 44 -6.08 -3.00 -1.97
C PHE A 44 -5.79 -2.99 -0.46
N VAL A 45 -6.66 -2.37 0.35
CA VAL A 45 -6.54 -2.37 1.81
C VAL A 45 -6.62 -3.79 2.36
N VAL A 46 -7.60 -4.58 1.91
CA VAL A 46 -7.76 -5.98 2.35
C VAL A 46 -6.52 -6.80 1.98
N VAL A 47 -6.03 -6.69 0.74
CA VAL A 47 -4.82 -7.38 0.29
C VAL A 47 -3.60 -6.97 1.13
N MET A 48 -3.44 -5.68 1.41
CA MET A 48 -2.33 -5.19 2.24
C MET A 48 -2.41 -5.67 3.68
N ILE A 49 -3.62 -5.76 4.26
CA ILE A 49 -3.81 -6.31 5.61
C ILE A 49 -3.42 -7.79 5.62
N ILE A 50 -3.86 -8.58 4.64
CA ILE A 50 -3.49 -9.99 4.52
C ILE A 50 -1.97 -10.11 4.39
N ALA A 51 -1.34 -9.33 3.51
CA ALA A 51 0.10 -9.32 3.34
C ALA A 51 0.83 -8.95 4.64
N ALA A 52 0.35 -7.93 5.36
CA ALA A 52 0.93 -7.50 6.64
C ALA A 52 0.81 -8.58 7.73
N LEU A 53 -0.33 -9.28 7.79
CA LEU A 53 -0.53 -10.39 8.73
C LEU A 53 0.40 -11.57 8.41
N LEU A 54 0.58 -11.91 7.13
CA LEU A 54 1.54 -12.94 6.71
C LEU A 54 2.99 -12.52 7.03
N LEU A 55 3.33 -11.25 6.85
CA LEU A 55 4.66 -10.70 7.15
C LEU A 55 4.93 -10.52 8.65
N LYS A 56 3.89 -10.43 9.49
CA LYS A 56 4.05 -10.22 10.94
C LYS A 56 4.91 -11.31 11.59
N THR A 57 4.72 -12.57 11.21
CA THR A 57 5.45 -13.72 11.76
C THR A 57 6.95 -13.71 11.39
N PRO A 58 7.35 -13.59 10.11
CA PRO A 58 8.77 -13.49 9.75
C PRO A 58 9.43 -12.21 10.24
N ILE A 59 8.72 -11.07 10.25
CA ILE A 59 9.25 -9.81 10.79
C ILE A 59 9.55 -9.94 12.28
N ASN A 60 8.64 -10.53 13.07
CA ASN A 60 8.87 -10.70 14.51
C ASN A 60 10.11 -11.57 14.78
N LYS A 61 10.24 -12.68 14.04
CA LYS A 61 11.40 -13.59 14.15
C LYS A 61 12.72 -12.93 13.71
N SER A 62 12.68 -12.07 12.69
CA SER A 62 13.86 -11.32 12.24
C SER A 62 14.22 -10.19 13.20
N SER A 63 13.22 -9.55 13.80
CA SER A 63 13.41 -8.47 14.78
C SER A 63 14.04 -8.99 16.07
N GLU A 64 13.62 -10.15 16.57
CA GLU A 64 14.25 -10.82 17.72
C GLU A 64 15.74 -11.10 17.48
N LYS A 65 16.08 -11.64 16.30
CA LYS A 65 17.48 -11.85 15.91
C LYS A 65 18.26 -10.54 15.81
N PHE A 66 17.65 -9.47 15.30
CA PHE A 66 18.30 -8.16 15.22
C PHE A 66 18.55 -7.57 16.62
N VAL A 67 17.59 -7.70 17.53
CA VAL A 67 17.70 -7.27 18.93
C VAL A 67 18.74 -8.10 19.69
N GLU A 68 18.80 -9.41 19.46
CA GLU A 68 19.81 -10.30 20.05
C GLU A 68 21.23 -9.95 19.57
N ASN A 69 21.42 -9.74 18.26
CA ASN A 69 22.70 -9.28 17.72
C ASN A 69 23.09 -7.88 18.21
N ALA A 70 22.13 -6.96 18.38
CA ALA A 70 22.38 -5.61 18.91
C ALA A 70 22.77 -5.63 20.41
N LYS A 71 22.12 -6.49 21.21
CA LYS A 71 22.49 -6.72 22.63
C LYS A 71 23.86 -7.40 22.75
N GLY A 72 24.15 -8.37 21.89
CA GLY A 72 25.47 -9.01 21.81
C GLY A 72 26.59 -8.04 21.41
N SER A 73 26.28 -7.00 20.63
CA SER A 73 27.25 -5.99 20.18
C SER A 73 27.60 -4.93 21.23
N LYS A 74 27.08 -4.99 22.47
CA LYS A 74 27.33 -4.00 23.55
C LYS A 74 26.99 -2.53 23.17
N ILE A 75 26.14 -2.30 22.17
CA ILE A 75 25.78 -0.93 21.74
C ILE A 75 24.64 -0.34 22.58
N ILE A 76 23.86 -1.19 23.25
CA ILE A 76 22.75 -0.74 24.09
C ILE A 76 22.91 -1.41 25.46
N HIS A 77 23.20 -0.59 26.47
CA HIS A 77 23.25 -0.98 27.89
C HIS A 77 21.83 -1.03 28.46
#